data_AF-A0A382RC66-F1
#
_entry.id   AF-A0A382RC66-F1
#
_cell.length_a   1.000
_cell.length_b   1.000
_cell.length_c   1.000
_cell.angle_alpha   90.00
_cell.angle_beta   90.00
_cell.angle_gamma   90.00
#
_symmetry.space_group_name_H-M   'P 1'
#
loop_
_entity.id
_entity.type
_entity.pdbx_description
1 polymer ?
#
loop_
_entity_poly.entity_id
_entity_poly.type
_entity_poly.pdbx_seq_one_letter_code
_entity_poly.pdbx_strand_id
1 'polypeptide(L)'
;MEREEDISIENYGTQMYSLIEDLFPICRSITGDGVRKTLRYIQEHLPELRIHEVPTGERCFDWEIPKEWNISDAYVQDETGKKIIDFSEHNLHVVNYSIPVNKQVSLRELDSHLHSFPDKPDAIPYVTSYYEPRWGFCLPHRQREELKNGLYKVRIESTLDIGSLTYADLLIPGKTKEEILVSTYVCHPSMANNELSGPAVATYLSKWILAQN
;
A
#
# COMPACT_ATOMS: atom_id res chain seq x y z
N MET A 1 0.56 37.74 -30.98
CA MET A 1 0.66 38.06 -29.54
C MET A 1 -0.71 37.80 -28.97
N GLU A 2 -0.99 36.74 -28.24
CA GLU A 2 -0.22 35.60 -27.74
C GLU A 2 -1.14 34.39 -27.86
N ARG A 3 -0.59 33.22 -28.18
CA ARG A 3 -1.36 31.97 -28.11
C ARG A 3 -1.59 31.72 -26.63
N GLU A 4 -2.84 31.81 -26.18
CA GLU A 4 -3.27 30.98 -25.06
C GLU A 4 -2.99 29.54 -25.49
N GLU A 5 -1.88 28.99 -25.02
CA GLU A 5 -1.69 27.55 -25.08
C GLU A 5 -2.81 26.95 -24.24
N ASP A 6 -3.74 26.30 -24.95
CA ASP A 6 -4.78 25.45 -24.40
C ASP A 6 -4.09 24.38 -23.54
N ILE A 7 -3.83 24.70 -22.27
CA ILE A 7 -3.42 23.71 -21.26
C ILE A 7 -4.67 22.87 -21.01
N SER A 8 -4.96 21.97 -21.94
CA SER A 8 -6.14 21.13 -21.86
C SER A 8 -6.01 20.26 -20.60
N ILE A 9 -7.00 20.38 -19.70
CA ILE A 9 -7.18 19.54 -18.50
C ILE A 9 -7.03 18.04 -18.83
N GLU A 10 -7.31 17.65 -20.07
CA GLU A 10 -7.08 16.30 -20.62
C GLU A 10 -5.64 15.78 -20.42
N ASN A 11 -4.63 16.65 -20.39
CA ASN A 11 -3.22 16.20 -20.28
C ASN A 11 -2.82 15.84 -18.84
N TYR A 12 -3.17 16.65 -17.84
CA TYR A 12 -2.80 16.36 -16.45
C TYR A 12 -3.57 15.17 -15.88
N GLY A 13 -4.83 14.99 -16.29
CA GLY A 13 -5.62 13.81 -15.91
C GLY A 13 -4.95 12.51 -16.33
N THR A 14 -4.52 12.41 -17.59
CA THR A 14 -3.79 11.26 -18.11
C THR A 14 -2.45 11.06 -17.42
N GLN A 15 -1.69 12.13 -17.20
CA GLN A 15 -0.39 12.05 -16.51
C GLN A 15 -0.51 11.57 -15.05
N MET A 16 -1.54 12.02 -14.33
CA MET A 16 -1.86 11.53 -12.98
C MET A 16 -2.30 10.07 -13.01
N TYR A 17 -3.11 9.68 -13.99
CA TYR A 17 -3.54 8.30 -14.16
C TYR A 17 -2.35 7.36 -14.42
N SER A 18 -1.41 7.73 -15.29
CA SER A 18 -0.19 6.93 -15.52
C SER A 18 0.66 6.79 -14.26
N LEU A 19 0.81 7.86 -13.47
CA LEU A 19 1.48 7.77 -12.16
C LEU A 19 0.78 6.77 -11.21
N ILE A 20 -0.55 6.73 -11.21
CA ILE A 20 -1.32 5.74 -10.45
C ILE A 20 -1.04 4.33 -10.97
N GLU A 21 -1.04 4.12 -12.28
CA GLU A 21 -0.74 2.81 -12.89
C GLU A 21 0.64 2.29 -12.51
N ASP A 22 1.67 3.14 -12.55
CA ASP A 22 3.04 2.76 -12.19
C ASP A 22 3.18 2.42 -10.70
N LEU A 23 2.48 3.16 -9.83
CA LEU A 23 2.49 2.93 -8.40
C LEU A 23 1.56 1.79 -7.96
N PHE A 24 0.56 1.43 -8.78
CA PHE A 24 -0.49 0.47 -8.42
C PHE A 24 0.07 -0.87 -7.91
N PRO A 25 1.04 -1.52 -8.57
CA PRO A 25 1.50 -2.86 -8.16
C PRO A 25 2.31 -2.89 -6.86
N ILE A 26 2.81 -1.75 -6.38
CA ILE A 26 3.70 -1.70 -5.22
C ILE A 26 2.91 -2.03 -3.95
N CYS A 27 3.34 -3.07 -3.22
CA CYS A 27 2.74 -3.45 -1.94
C CYS A 27 3.19 -2.49 -0.83
N ARG A 28 2.38 -1.46 -0.57
CA ARG A 28 2.58 -0.52 0.53
C ARG A 28 1.96 -1.01 1.84
N SER A 29 2.44 -0.42 2.92
CA SER A 29 1.93 -0.54 4.28
C SER A 29 2.24 0.77 5.03
N ILE A 30 2.03 0.83 6.34
CA ILE A 30 2.44 1.98 7.16
C ILE A 30 3.97 2.11 7.30
N THR A 31 4.74 1.08 6.94
CA THR A 31 6.20 1.05 6.88
C THR A 31 6.68 0.17 5.72
N GLY A 32 8.00 0.05 5.53
CA GLY A 32 8.60 -0.93 4.63
C GLY A 32 8.98 -0.43 3.24
N ASP A 33 9.61 -1.31 2.47
CA ASP A 33 10.22 -1.00 1.17
C ASP A 33 9.22 -0.57 0.11
N GLY A 34 7.95 -0.98 0.22
CA GLY A 34 6.88 -0.49 -0.64
C GLY A 34 6.65 1.01 -0.52
N VAL A 35 6.75 1.56 0.71
CA VAL A 35 6.66 3.00 0.96
C VAL A 35 7.89 3.70 0.38
N ARG A 36 9.10 3.18 0.66
CA ARG A 36 10.35 3.73 0.11
C ARG A 36 10.35 3.78 -1.41
N LYS A 37 9.95 2.68 -2.06
CA LYS A 37 9.85 2.60 -3.53
C LYS A 37 8.86 3.63 -4.06
N THR A 38 7.70 3.77 -3.42
CA THR A 38 6.67 4.75 -3.80
C THR A 38 7.21 6.18 -3.69
N LEU A 39 7.83 6.54 -2.56
CA LEU A 39 8.34 7.89 -2.33
C LEU A 39 9.54 8.23 -3.23
N ARG A 40 10.43 7.26 -3.52
CA ARG A 40 11.51 7.43 -4.50
C ARG A 40 10.96 7.66 -5.90
N TYR A 41 9.91 6.92 -6.30
CA TYR A 41 9.26 7.15 -7.59
C TYR A 41 8.65 8.56 -7.67
N ILE A 42 7.95 9.00 -6.61
CA ILE A 42 7.42 10.38 -6.55
C ILE A 42 8.56 11.42 -6.57
N GLN A 43 9.71 11.13 -5.94
CA GLN A 43 10.88 12.01 -5.96
C GLN A 43 11.46 12.20 -7.37
N GLU A 44 11.26 11.25 -8.30
CA GLU A 44 11.61 11.46 -9.72
C GLU A 44 10.76 12.57 -10.36
N HIS A 45 9.52 12.76 -9.89
CA HIS A 45 8.63 13.85 -10.31
C HIS A 45 8.86 15.15 -9.52
N LEU A 46 9.40 15.05 -8.30
CA LEU A 46 9.66 16.14 -7.35
C LEU A 46 11.05 15.99 -6.72
N PRO A 47 12.14 16.43 -7.39
CA PRO A 47 13.51 16.19 -6.93
C PRO A 47 13.84 16.79 -5.56
N GLU A 48 13.10 17.82 -5.14
CA GLU A 48 13.27 18.47 -3.82
C GLU A 48 12.49 17.78 -2.68
N LEU A 49 11.67 16.76 -2.99
CA LEU A 49 10.98 15.97 -1.98
C LEU A 49 11.99 15.29 -1.07
N ARG A 50 11.87 15.52 0.24
CA ARG A 50 12.78 14.97 1.25
C ARG A 50 12.13 13.75 1.88
N ILE A 51 12.83 12.62 1.81
CA ILE A 51 12.40 11.37 2.44
C ILE A 51 13.07 11.27 3.80
N HIS A 52 12.25 11.00 4.82
CA HIS A 52 12.65 10.88 6.21
C HIS A 52 12.41 9.45 6.70
N GLU A 53 13.23 9.00 7.63
CA GLU A 53 13.13 7.69 8.28
C GLU A 53 13.14 7.91 9.80
N VAL A 54 12.08 7.46 10.48
CA VAL A 54 11.97 7.53 11.94
C VAL A 54 12.11 6.12 12.50
N PRO A 55 13.06 5.85 13.42
CA PRO A 55 13.33 4.50 13.88
C PRO A 55 12.15 3.90 14.67
N THR A 56 11.96 2.58 14.57
CA THR A 56 11.05 1.82 15.44
C THR A 56 11.31 2.12 16.91
N GLY A 57 10.25 2.30 17.69
CA GLY A 57 10.33 2.60 19.13
C GLY A 57 10.42 4.10 19.45
N GLU A 58 10.62 4.98 18.46
CA GLU A 58 10.57 6.42 18.69
C GLU A 58 9.17 6.83 19.17
N ARG A 59 9.10 7.68 20.20
CA ARG A 59 7.83 8.19 20.73
C ARG A 59 7.40 9.45 19.98
N CYS A 60 6.21 9.42 19.41
CA CYS A 60 5.57 10.56 18.76
C CYS A 60 4.27 10.89 19.51
N PHE A 61 4.36 11.81 20.48
CA PHE A 61 3.28 12.08 21.44
C PHE A 61 2.89 10.80 22.21
N ASP A 62 1.64 10.36 22.08
CA ASP A 62 1.12 9.14 22.71
C ASP A 62 1.34 7.88 21.86
N TRP A 63 1.90 8.02 20.67
CA TRP A 63 2.19 6.91 19.76
C TRP A 63 3.66 6.50 19.83
N GLU A 64 3.92 5.25 19.43
CA GLU A 64 5.26 4.70 19.23
C GLU A 64 5.37 4.22 17.78
N ILE A 65 6.50 4.52 17.13
CA ILE A 65 6.76 4.07 15.76
C ILE A 65 6.84 2.54 15.73
N PRO A 66 6.03 1.84 14.91
CA PRO A 66 5.95 0.40 14.93
C PRO A 66 7.22 -0.25 14.36
N LYS A 67 7.32 -1.57 14.55
CA LYS A 67 8.23 -2.41 13.78
C LYS A 67 7.97 -2.26 12.29
N GLU A 68 9.02 -2.36 11.49
CA GLU A 68 8.94 -2.31 10.04
C GLU A 68 8.46 -3.64 9.47
N TRP A 69 7.54 -3.60 8.52
CA TRP A 69 7.00 -4.77 7.84
C TRP A 69 7.39 -4.82 6.36
N ASN A 70 7.89 -5.97 5.91
CA ASN A 70 8.18 -6.27 4.50
C ASN A 70 7.65 -7.65 4.13
N ILE A 71 7.38 -7.88 2.85
CA ILE A 71 6.87 -9.16 2.33
C ILE A 71 7.45 -9.46 0.94
N SER A 72 7.86 -10.70 0.70
CA SER A 72 8.40 -11.17 -0.60
C SER A 72 7.46 -12.08 -1.36
N ASP A 73 6.72 -12.95 -0.67
CA ASP A 73 5.74 -13.87 -1.25
C ASP A 73 4.72 -14.30 -0.21
N ALA A 74 3.53 -14.69 -0.64
CA ALA A 74 2.55 -15.36 0.21
C ALA A 74 1.54 -16.13 -0.64
N TYR A 75 1.13 -17.30 -0.13
CA TYR A 75 0.12 -18.10 -0.80
C TYR A 75 -0.55 -19.08 0.14
N VAL A 76 -1.73 -19.54 -0.28
CA VAL A 76 -2.40 -20.72 0.26
C VAL A 76 -2.51 -21.74 -0.87
N GLN A 77 -2.01 -22.95 -0.62
CA GLN A 77 -1.93 -24.04 -1.60
C GLN A 77 -2.73 -25.24 -1.10
N ASP A 78 -3.54 -25.84 -1.96
CA ASP A 78 -4.33 -27.04 -1.64
C ASP A 78 -3.51 -28.34 -1.73
N GLU A 79 -4.14 -29.48 -1.41
CA GLU A 79 -3.50 -30.81 -1.46
C GLU A 79 -3.05 -31.24 -2.86
N THR A 80 -3.62 -30.65 -3.91
CA THR A 80 -3.22 -30.92 -5.31
C THR A 80 -1.97 -30.14 -5.71
N GLY A 81 -1.53 -29.21 -4.86
CA GLY A 81 -0.43 -28.31 -5.14
C GLY A 81 -0.86 -27.05 -5.90
N LYS A 82 -2.16 -26.79 -6.06
CA LYS A 82 -2.64 -25.55 -6.68
C LYS A 82 -2.63 -24.42 -5.64
N LYS A 83 -2.01 -23.28 -5.97
CA LYS A 83 -2.20 -22.05 -5.21
C LYS A 83 -3.62 -21.55 -5.42
N ILE A 84 -4.41 -21.56 -4.36
CA ILE A 84 -5.78 -21.02 -4.38
C ILE A 84 -5.77 -19.54 -4.05
N ILE A 85 -4.83 -19.06 -3.24
CA ILE A 85 -4.61 -17.65 -2.97
C ILE A 85 -3.15 -17.38 -3.29
N ASP A 86 -2.85 -16.38 -4.12
CA ASP A 86 -1.49 -16.04 -4.54
C ASP A 86 -1.26 -14.53 -4.46
N PHE A 87 -0.34 -14.10 -3.60
CA PHE A 87 0.05 -12.70 -3.43
C PHE A 87 0.59 -12.07 -4.71
N SER A 88 1.20 -12.87 -5.58
CA SER A 88 1.72 -12.39 -6.86
C SER A 88 0.61 -11.98 -7.86
N GLU A 89 -0.62 -12.48 -7.68
CA GLU A 89 -1.78 -12.05 -8.46
C GLU A 89 -2.33 -10.71 -7.95
N HIS A 90 -2.46 -10.55 -6.63
CA HIS A 90 -2.87 -9.30 -6.02
C HIS A 90 -2.42 -9.21 -4.56
N ASN A 91 -1.71 -8.13 -4.21
CA ASN A 91 -1.20 -7.96 -2.84
C ASN A 91 -2.28 -7.71 -1.76
N LEU A 92 -3.55 -7.54 -2.15
CA LEU A 92 -4.68 -7.47 -1.20
C LEU A 92 -5.01 -8.84 -0.64
N HIS A 93 -4.50 -9.92 -1.22
CA HIS A 93 -4.71 -11.26 -0.70
C HIS A 93 -4.12 -11.49 0.69
N VAL A 94 -3.23 -10.64 1.17
CA VAL A 94 -2.61 -10.77 2.49
C VAL A 94 -3.17 -9.70 3.42
N VAL A 95 -3.54 -10.10 4.64
CA VAL A 95 -3.83 -9.14 5.71
C VAL A 95 -2.56 -8.32 5.96
N ASN A 96 -2.61 -7.02 5.71
CA ASN A 96 -1.45 -6.15 5.79
C ASN A 96 -0.86 -6.17 7.22
N TYR A 97 0.47 -6.17 7.34
CA TYR A 97 1.21 -6.44 8.59
C TYR A 97 1.19 -7.89 9.10
N SER A 98 0.75 -8.87 8.29
CA SER A 98 0.78 -10.29 8.69
C SER A 98 2.18 -10.76 9.09
N ILE A 99 2.28 -11.45 10.23
CA ILE A 99 3.51 -12.13 10.67
C ILE A 99 3.90 -13.29 9.72
N PRO A 100 5.18 -13.70 9.67
CA PRO A 100 5.59 -14.83 8.84
C PRO A 100 4.93 -16.13 9.26
N VAL A 101 4.52 -16.93 8.27
CA VAL A 101 3.88 -18.23 8.46
C VAL A 101 4.45 -19.23 7.46
N ASN A 102 4.71 -20.45 7.91
CA ASN A 102 4.99 -21.60 7.04
C ASN A 102 4.45 -22.86 7.73
N LYS A 103 3.21 -23.21 7.44
CA LYS A 103 2.47 -24.28 8.15
C LYS A 103 1.55 -25.04 7.20
N GLN A 104 1.16 -26.24 7.61
CA GLN A 104 0.05 -26.97 7.02
C GLN A 104 -1.11 -26.98 8.00
N VAL A 105 -2.30 -26.55 7.57
CA VAL A 105 -3.46 -26.33 8.44
C VAL A 105 -4.71 -26.99 7.83
N SER A 106 -5.69 -27.34 8.66
CA SER A 106 -7.00 -27.79 8.17
C SER A 106 -7.82 -26.64 7.60
N LEU A 107 -8.85 -26.93 6.78
CA LEU A 107 -9.81 -25.91 6.35
C LEU A 107 -10.41 -25.14 7.54
N ARG A 108 -10.75 -25.83 8.63
CA ARG A 108 -11.35 -25.20 9.82
C ARG A 108 -10.43 -24.16 10.44
N GLU A 109 -9.13 -24.45 10.52
CA GLU A 109 -8.14 -23.51 11.03
C GLU A 109 -7.94 -22.38 10.03
N LEU A 110 -7.72 -22.70 8.74
CA LEU A 110 -7.56 -21.71 7.67
C LEU A 110 -8.70 -20.71 7.65
N ASP A 111 -9.95 -21.17 7.72
CA ASP A 111 -11.15 -20.33 7.61
C ASP A 111 -11.22 -19.25 8.70
N SER A 112 -10.67 -19.52 9.89
CA SER A 112 -10.56 -18.52 10.97
C SER A 112 -9.59 -17.38 10.67
N HIS A 113 -8.74 -17.54 9.66
CA HIS A 113 -7.76 -16.59 9.15
C HIS A 113 -8.13 -16.03 7.76
N LEU A 114 -9.32 -16.35 7.24
CA LEU A 114 -9.81 -15.84 5.96
C LEU A 114 -10.78 -14.67 6.14
N HIS A 115 -10.62 -13.66 5.30
CA HIS A 115 -11.52 -12.51 5.21
C HIS A 115 -12.13 -12.41 3.81
N SER A 116 -13.44 -12.20 3.74
CA SER A 116 -14.20 -12.05 2.49
C SER A 116 -15.43 -11.16 2.74
N PHE A 117 -16.03 -10.61 1.69
CA PHE A 117 -17.28 -9.85 1.79
C PHE A 117 -18.46 -10.60 1.15
N PRO A 118 -19.41 -11.14 1.94
CA PRO A 118 -20.60 -11.81 1.39
C PRO A 118 -21.42 -10.92 0.44
N ASP A 119 -21.57 -9.64 0.78
CA ASP A 119 -22.35 -8.68 -0.03
C ASP A 119 -21.63 -8.21 -1.30
N LYS A 120 -20.34 -8.53 -1.45
CA LYS A 120 -19.50 -8.19 -2.62
C LYS A 120 -18.65 -9.40 -3.00
N PRO A 121 -19.25 -10.44 -3.59
CA PRO A 121 -18.63 -11.76 -3.68
C PRO A 121 -17.40 -11.84 -4.58
N ASP A 122 -17.23 -10.87 -5.48
CA ASP A 122 -16.08 -10.78 -6.40
C ASP A 122 -14.94 -9.90 -5.85
N ALA A 123 -15.15 -9.18 -4.75
CA ALA A 123 -14.16 -8.25 -4.21
C ALA A 123 -13.18 -8.94 -3.24
N ILE A 124 -11.90 -8.61 -3.33
CA ILE A 124 -10.90 -8.96 -2.31
C ILE A 124 -10.93 -7.84 -1.25
N PRO A 125 -11.23 -8.14 0.03
CA PRO A 125 -11.20 -7.14 1.07
C PRO A 125 -9.78 -6.66 1.36
N TYR A 126 -9.62 -5.39 1.70
CA TYR A 126 -8.39 -4.89 2.33
C TYR A 126 -8.54 -4.96 3.85
N VAL A 127 -7.66 -5.72 4.50
CA VAL A 127 -7.65 -5.91 5.97
C VAL A 127 -6.24 -5.69 6.48
N THR A 128 -6.12 -5.10 7.67
CA THR A 128 -4.84 -4.71 8.28
C THR A 128 -4.75 -5.22 9.72
N SER A 129 -3.54 -5.50 10.21
CA SER A 129 -3.30 -5.85 11.61
C SER A 129 -2.06 -5.16 12.18
N TYR A 130 -2.02 -3.84 12.12
CA TYR A 130 -0.82 -3.04 12.45
C TYR A 130 -0.33 -3.18 13.89
N TYR A 131 -1.25 -3.25 14.85
CA TYR A 131 -0.94 -3.16 16.28
C TYR A 131 -1.21 -4.46 17.05
N GLU A 132 -1.66 -5.49 16.36
CA GLU A 132 -1.84 -6.82 16.93
C GLU A 132 -1.19 -7.86 16.00
N PRO A 133 -0.23 -8.66 16.49
CA PRO A 133 0.40 -9.70 15.69
C PRO A 133 -0.63 -10.76 15.29
N ARG A 134 -1.04 -10.73 14.02
CA ARG A 134 -1.94 -11.71 13.40
C ARG A 134 -1.39 -12.08 12.03
N TRP A 135 -1.97 -13.12 11.45
CA TRP A 135 -1.78 -13.45 10.05
C TRP A 135 -3.14 -13.79 9.43
N GLY A 136 -3.29 -13.55 8.14
CA GLY A 136 -4.50 -13.93 7.43
C GLY A 136 -4.43 -13.65 5.95
N PHE A 137 -5.43 -14.18 5.24
CA PHE A 137 -5.61 -13.97 3.82
C PHE A 137 -6.98 -13.39 3.52
N CYS A 138 -7.06 -12.64 2.43
CA CYS A 138 -8.27 -12.05 1.90
C CYS A 138 -8.56 -12.67 0.52
N LEU A 139 -9.82 -12.95 0.23
CA LEU A 139 -10.21 -13.57 -1.04
C LEU A 139 -11.65 -13.20 -1.41
N PRO A 140 -12.03 -13.30 -2.70
CA PRO A 140 -13.43 -13.17 -3.10
C PRO A 140 -14.30 -14.18 -2.35
N HIS A 141 -15.48 -13.76 -1.89
CA HIS A 141 -16.36 -14.65 -1.12
C HIS A 141 -16.74 -15.90 -1.90
N ARG A 142 -17.04 -15.76 -3.21
CA ARG A 142 -17.34 -16.90 -4.09
C ARG A 142 -16.25 -17.99 -4.03
N GLN A 143 -14.99 -17.56 -3.95
CA GLN A 143 -13.84 -18.47 -3.90
C GLN A 143 -13.72 -19.14 -2.53
N ARG A 144 -14.06 -18.43 -1.44
CA ARG A 144 -14.10 -19.00 -0.09
C ARG A 144 -15.14 -20.12 0.02
N GLU A 145 -16.30 -19.95 -0.62
CA GLU A 145 -17.39 -20.95 -0.61
C GLU A 145 -17.02 -22.24 -1.37
N GLU A 146 -16.06 -22.17 -2.31
CA GLU A 146 -15.59 -23.32 -3.08
C GLU A 146 -14.50 -24.14 -2.36
N LEU A 147 -14.03 -23.68 -1.19
CA LEU A 147 -12.97 -24.36 -0.45
C LEU A 147 -13.43 -25.73 0.04
N LYS A 148 -12.59 -26.73 -0.19
CA LYS A 148 -12.87 -28.13 0.17
C LYS A 148 -12.22 -28.48 1.51
N ASN A 149 -12.85 -29.39 2.24
CA ASN A 149 -12.21 -30.01 3.40
C ASN A 149 -10.90 -30.68 2.97
N GLY A 150 -9.85 -30.44 3.73
CA GLY A 150 -8.51 -30.94 3.45
C GLY A 150 -7.45 -30.13 4.19
N LEU A 151 -6.19 -30.42 3.88
CA LEU A 151 -5.03 -29.70 4.36
C LEU A 151 -4.57 -28.65 3.35
N TYR A 152 -4.22 -27.48 3.88
CA TYR A 152 -3.71 -26.36 3.10
C TYR A 152 -2.30 -26.02 3.57
N LYS A 153 -1.38 -25.87 2.63
CA LYS A 153 -0.07 -25.27 2.89
C LYS A 153 -0.22 -23.76 2.84
N VAL A 154 0.06 -23.12 3.97
CA VAL A 154 0.00 -21.67 4.13
C VAL A 154 1.41 -21.14 4.26
N ARG A 155 1.74 -20.16 3.42
CA ARG A 155 3.03 -19.46 3.47
C ARG A 155 2.82 -17.97 3.41
N ILE A 156 3.44 -17.24 4.33
CA ILE A 156 3.61 -15.79 4.29
C ILE A 156 5.11 -15.54 4.56
N GLU A 157 5.83 -15.14 3.53
CA GLU A 157 7.23 -14.74 3.62
C GLU A 157 7.30 -13.24 3.91
N SER A 158 7.05 -12.88 5.16
CA SER A 158 7.15 -11.51 5.65
C SER A 158 8.18 -11.38 6.79
N THR A 159 8.59 -10.14 7.05
CA THR A 159 9.39 -9.77 8.23
C THR A 159 8.63 -8.72 9.03
N LEU A 160 8.77 -8.75 10.35
CA LEU A 160 8.23 -7.72 11.25
C LEU A 160 9.28 -7.41 12.32
N ASP A 161 10.19 -6.50 11.99
CA ASP A 161 11.46 -6.32 12.70
C ASP A 161 11.75 -4.85 13.00
N ILE A 162 12.84 -4.60 13.74
CA ILE A 162 13.31 -3.22 13.97
C ILE A 162 13.73 -2.62 12.63
N GLY A 163 13.16 -1.47 12.31
CA GLY A 163 13.46 -0.71 11.10
C GLY A 163 13.05 0.74 11.27
N SER A 164 12.33 1.29 10.30
CA SER A 164 11.83 2.66 10.37
C SER A 164 10.47 2.86 9.69
N LEU A 165 9.78 3.90 10.13
CA LEU A 165 8.67 4.50 9.38
C LEU A 165 9.24 5.53 8.41
N THR A 166 8.86 5.41 7.15
CA THR A 166 9.25 6.31 6.08
C THR A 166 8.14 7.32 5.80
N TYR A 167 8.45 8.61 5.77
CA TYR A 167 7.55 9.65 5.28
C TYR A 167 8.31 10.64 4.41
N ALA A 168 7.61 11.56 3.74
CA ALA A 168 8.25 12.61 2.96
C ALA A 168 7.55 13.95 3.12
N ASP A 169 8.31 15.02 2.96
CA ASP A 169 7.81 16.39 2.85
C ASP A 169 8.49 17.16 1.71
N LEU A 170 7.79 18.19 1.24
CA LEU A 170 8.32 19.15 0.28
C LEU A 170 7.90 20.54 0.77
N LEU A 171 8.89 21.35 1.12
CA LEU A 171 8.67 22.74 1.52
C LEU A 171 8.94 23.65 0.33
N ILE A 172 7.90 24.35 -0.15
CA ILE A 172 8.01 25.33 -1.23
C ILE A 172 7.98 26.74 -0.62
N PRO A 173 9.09 27.51 -0.67
CA PRO A 173 9.12 28.86 -0.10
C PRO A 173 8.14 29.81 -0.79
N GLY A 174 7.32 30.50 0.01
CA GLY A 174 6.46 31.59 -0.46
C GLY A 174 7.07 32.97 -0.21
N LYS A 175 6.28 34.03 -0.50
CA LYS A 175 6.65 35.43 -0.22
C LYS A 175 6.53 35.80 1.27
N THR A 176 5.79 35.01 2.04
CA THR A 176 5.55 35.22 3.47
C THR A 176 5.92 33.96 4.26
N LYS A 177 5.85 34.03 5.59
CA LYS A 177 6.04 32.88 6.49
C LYS A 177 4.73 32.13 6.78
N GLU A 178 3.62 32.55 6.18
CA GLU A 178 2.34 31.84 6.32
C GLU A 178 2.38 30.54 5.50
N GLU A 179 1.78 29.49 6.02
CA GLU A 179 1.89 28.14 5.46
C GLU A 179 0.51 27.57 5.11
N ILE A 180 0.45 26.86 3.97
CA ILE A 180 -0.68 26.04 3.56
C ILE A 180 -0.18 24.60 3.49
N LEU A 181 -0.78 23.71 4.28
CA LEU A 181 -0.45 22.28 4.28
C LEU A 181 -1.38 21.51 3.34
N VAL A 182 -0.80 20.79 2.39
CA VAL A 182 -1.48 19.76 1.59
C VAL A 182 -0.90 18.41 2.00
N SER A 183 -1.73 17.53 2.55
CA SER A 183 -1.31 16.22 3.05
C SER A 183 -2.07 15.09 2.37
N THR A 184 -1.38 13.97 2.14
CA THR A 184 -1.95 12.70 1.69
C THR A 184 -1.17 11.54 2.33
N TYR A 185 -1.60 10.29 2.12
CA TYR A 185 -0.99 9.11 2.72
C TYR A 185 -0.62 8.06 1.67
N VAL A 186 0.48 7.35 1.94
CA VAL A 186 1.08 6.34 1.03
C VAL A 186 1.09 4.94 1.66
N CYS A 187 0.14 4.65 2.56
CA CYS A 187 0.12 3.37 3.28
C CYS A 187 -0.72 2.28 2.62
N HIS A 188 -1.68 2.65 1.77
CA HIS A 188 -2.58 1.70 1.11
C HIS A 188 -1.87 1.02 -0.07
N PRO A 189 -1.93 -0.32 -0.23
CA PRO A 189 -1.28 -1.08 -1.30
C PRO A 189 -1.99 -0.88 -2.67
N SER A 190 -2.29 -1.95 -3.42
CA SER A 190 -2.89 -1.84 -4.77
C SER A 190 -4.36 -1.42 -4.75
N MET A 191 -4.61 -0.17 -4.40
CA MET A 191 -5.93 0.48 -4.42
C MET A 191 -5.82 1.88 -5.01
N ALA A 192 -6.70 2.21 -5.95
CA ALA A 192 -6.60 3.43 -6.73
C ALA A 192 -7.16 4.66 -6.00
N ASN A 193 -8.47 4.69 -5.73
CA ASN A 193 -9.13 5.86 -5.13
C ASN A 193 -8.92 5.99 -3.61
N ASN A 194 -8.53 4.91 -2.93
CA ASN A 194 -8.09 4.94 -1.54
C ASN A 194 -6.75 4.19 -1.47
N GLU A 195 -5.62 4.84 -1.75
CA GLU A 195 -5.50 6.31 -1.89
C GLU A 195 -4.50 6.75 -2.95
N LEU A 196 -4.11 5.96 -3.95
CA LEU A 196 -3.17 6.47 -4.97
C LEU A 196 -3.62 7.77 -5.67
N SER A 197 -4.92 8.05 -5.72
CA SER A 197 -5.48 9.34 -6.13
C SER A 197 -4.86 10.53 -5.39
N GLY A 198 -4.68 10.43 -4.07
CA GLY A 198 -4.15 11.51 -3.23
C GLY A 198 -2.69 11.87 -3.54
N PRO A 199 -1.73 10.92 -3.45
CA PRO A 199 -0.35 11.12 -3.87
C PRO A 199 -0.22 11.60 -5.32
N ALA A 200 -1.04 11.10 -6.24
CA ALA A 200 -0.98 11.55 -7.63
C ALA A 200 -1.36 13.04 -7.76
N VAL A 201 -2.50 13.45 -7.19
CA VAL A 201 -2.93 14.86 -7.21
C VAL A 201 -1.93 15.75 -6.47
N ALA A 202 -1.47 15.35 -5.28
CA ALA A 202 -0.50 16.13 -4.51
C ALA A 202 0.83 16.31 -5.26
N THR A 203 1.28 15.27 -5.98
CA THR A 203 2.50 15.31 -6.79
C THR A 203 2.39 16.35 -7.90
N TYR A 204 1.31 16.29 -8.70
CA TYR A 204 1.13 17.20 -9.84
C TYR A 204 0.77 18.61 -9.40
N LEU A 205 0.03 18.78 -8.30
CA LEU A 205 -0.19 20.09 -7.69
C LEU A 205 1.14 20.73 -7.27
N SER A 206 2.01 19.97 -6.61
CA SER A 206 3.33 20.46 -6.21
C SER A 206 4.19 20.85 -7.41
N LYS A 207 4.17 20.06 -8.50
CA LYS A 207 4.85 20.40 -9.76
C LYS A 207 4.33 21.71 -10.34
N TRP A 208 3.02 21.89 -10.34
CA TRP A 208 2.40 23.10 -10.87
C TRP A 208 2.80 24.33 -10.04
N ILE A 209 2.77 24.24 -8.70
CA ILE A 209 3.17 25.34 -7.80
C ILE A 209 4.65 25.69 -8.01
N LEU A 210 5.54 24.69 -8.07
CA LEU A 210 6.97 24.92 -8.31
C LEU A 210 7.23 25.66 -9.63
N ALA A 211 6.41 25.41 -10.66
CA ALA A 211 6.51 26.11 -11.94
C ALA A 211 5.95 27.55 -11.92
N GLN A 212 5.23 27.95 -10.86
CA GLN A 212 4.77 29.34 -10.68
C GLN A 212 5.79 30.22 -9.95
N ASN A 213 6.80 29.61 -9.33
CA ASN A 213 7.87 30.29 -8.59
C ASN A 213 9.08 30.60 -9.47
#